data_AF-D3UXF2-F1
#
_entry.id   AF-D3UXF2-F1
#
_cell.length_a   1.000
_cell.length_b   1.000
_cell.length_c   1.000
_cell.angle_alpha   90.00
_cell.angle_beta   90.00
_cell.angle_gamma   90.00
#
_symmetry.space_group_name_H-M   'P 1'
#
loop_
_entity.id
_entity.type
_entity.pdbx_description
1 polymer ?
#
loop_
_entity_poly.entity_id
_entity_poly.type
_entity_poly.pdbx_seq_one_letter_code
_entity_poly.pdbx_strand_id
1 'polypeptide(L)'
;MECNFLFHESTKHTAWQQLKEVLATNQPHRIIIKPWKNTRSLSQNATAHMWFGEISRFLKSNGAKFSPDEVKEMMKHTFLGYEAVERIDARTQEPERVRTLRQTSKLDTGEMFRFMEQVEQWAAGLGCFVTIPHDSEYMKLKEEQER
;
A
#
# COMPACT_ATOMS: atom_id res chain seq x y z
N MET A 1 5.45 17.25 -14.80
CA MET A 1 5.84 15.88 -14.42
C MET A 1 6.96 16.03 -13.41
N GLU A 2 6.77 15.62 -12.15
CA GLU A 2 7.82 15.69 -11.14
C GLU A 2 8.79 14.51 -11.35
N CYS A 3 10.03 14.78 -11.77
CA CYS A 3 11.08 13.77 -11.84
C CYS A 3 11.81 13.73 -10.49
N ASN A 4 11.61 12.64 -9.74
CA ASN A 4 12.37 12.35 -8.53
C ASN A 4 13.27 11.15 -8.83
N PHE A 5 14.58 11.36 -8.89
CA PHE A 5 15.56 10.32 -9.19
C PHE A 5 16.81 10.51 -8.33
N LEU A 6 17.56 9.43 -8.11
CA LEU A 6 18.83 9.49 -7.38
C LEU A 6 19.81 10.36 -8.18
N PHE A 7 20.13 11.54 -7.65
CA PHE A 7 21.13 12.44 -8.22
C PHE A 7 22.51 12.14 -7.60
N HIS A 8 23.24 11.21 -8.20
CA HIS A 8 24.52 10.68 -7.73
C HIS A 8 25.51 10.48 -8.89
N GLU A 9 26.81 10.35 -8.61
CA GLU A 9 27.85 10.16 -9.64
C GLU A 9 27.58 8.93 -10.52
N SER A 10 27.02 7.87 -9.93
CA SER A 10 26.66 6.63 -10.64
C SER A 10 25.48 6.79 -11.61
N THR A 11 24.67 7.84 -11.49
CA THR A 11 23.45 8.08 -12.29
C THR A 11 23.54 9.32 -13.17
N LYS A 12 24.73 9.94 -13.28
CA LYS A 12 24.95 11.19 -14.01
C LYS A 12 24.48 11.19 -15.47
N HIS A 13 24.60 10.05 -16.15
CA HIS A 13 24.17 9.94 -17.55
C HIS A 13 22.65 10.06 -17.68
N THR A 14 21.90 9.36 -16.82
CA THR A 14 20.43 9.43 -16.78
C THR A 14 19.96 10.83 -16.40
N ALA A 15 20.61 11.45 -15.41
CA ALA A 15 20.35 12.83 -15.01
C ALA A 15 20.46 13.80 -16.20
N TRP A 16 21.51 13.62 -17.00
CA TRP A 16 21.78 14.46 -18.16
C TRP A 16 20.75 14.31 -19.27
N GLN A 17 20.28 13.08 -19.54
CA GLN A 17 19.23 12.85 -20.54
C GLN A 17 17.93 13.54 -20.15
N GLN A 18 17.51 13.42 -18.88
CA GLN A 18 16.30 14.07 -18.41
C GLN A 18 16.40 15.61 -18.48
N LEU A 19 17.56 16.17 -18.13
CA LEU A 19 17.79 17.61 -18.28
C LEU A 19 17.68 18.06 -19.74
N LYS A 20 18.23 17.28 -20.68
CA LYS A 20 18.12 17.57 -22.12
C LYS A 20 16.67 17.59 -22.59
N GLU A 21 15.89 16.59 -22.22
CA GLU A 21 14.47 16.49 -22.58
C GLU A 21 13.67 17.67 -22.02
N VAL A 22 13.90 18.03 -20.76
CA VAL A 22 13.22 19.16 -20.11
C VAL A 22 13.60 20.48 -20.77
N LEU A 23 14.89 20.69 -21.09
CA LEU A 23 15.33 21.91 -21.77
C LEU A 23 14.78 22.03 -23.20
N ALA A 24 14.58 20.91 -23.90
CA ALA A 24 14.00 20.89 -25.24
C ALA A 24 12.55 21.43 -25.29
N THR A 25 11.84 21.46 -24.16
CA THR A 25 10.47 22.01 -24.08
C THR A 25 10.41 23.53 -24.15
N ASN A 26 11.55 24.23 -24.01
CA ASN A 26 11.66 25.69 -24.00
C ASN A 26 10.72 26.42 -23.00
N GLN A 27 10.33 25.75 -21.92
CA GLN A 27 9.55 26.34 -20.83
C GLN A 27 10.44 26.61 -19.61
N PRO A 28 10.12 27.62 -18.79
CA PRO A 28 10.85 27.87 -17.54
C PRO A 28 10.59 26.74 -16.53
N HIS A 29 11.66 26.09 -16.07
CA HIS A 29 11.61 25.01 -15.09
C HIS A 29 12.41 25.35 -13.82
N ARG A 30 11.94 24.86 -12.68
CA ARG A 30 12.66 24.95 -11.39
C ARG A 30 13.34 23.62 -11.09
N ILE A 31 14.65 23.65 -10.84
CA ILE A 31 15.41 22.49 -10.35
C ILE A 31 15.57 22.63 -8.84
N ILE A 32 15.29 21.56 -8.09
CA ILE A 32 15.47 21.51 -6.64
C ILE A 32 16.36 20.31 -6.32
N ILE A 33 17.59 20.56 -5.88
CA ILE A 33 18.52 19.51 -5.43
C ILE A 33 18.45 19.44 -3.91
N LYS A 34 18.18 18.25 -3.37
CA LYS A 34 18.14 17.97 -1.93
C LYS A 34 19.04 16.77 -1.63
N PRO A 35 19.63 16.65 -0.43
CA PRO A 35 20.35 15.45 -0.01
C PRO A 35 19.48 14.21 -0.24
N TRP A 36 20.05 13.18 -0.86
CA TRP A 36 19.33 11.93 -1.07
C TRP A 36 18.98 11.32 0.29
N LYS A 37 17.68 11.15 0.52
CA LYS A 37 17.17 10.26 1.54
C LYS A 37 16.50 9.14 0.76
N ASN A 38 16.78 7.89 1.10
CA ASN A 38 15.98 6.80 0.60
C ASN A 38 14.52 7.18 0.81
N THR A 39 13.78 7.16 -0.29
CA THR A 39 12.35 7.43 -0.32
C THR A 39 11.68 6.63 0.79
N ARG A 40 10.76 7.27 1.53
CA ARG A 40 10.01 6.70 2.66
C ARG A 40 9.80 5.19 2.45
N SER A 41 10.10 4.39 3.48
CA SER A 41 9.70 2.99 3.50
C SER A 41 8.25 2.88 3.04
N LEU A 42 7.95 1.88 2.22
CA LEU A 42 6.58 1.67 1.80
C LEU A 42 5.76 1.42 3.07
N SER A 43 4.74 2.24 3.29
CA SER A 43 3.88 2.05 4.46
C SER A 43 3.22 0.68 4.39
N GLN A 44 2.87 0.13 5.54
CA GLN A 44 2.12 -1.13 5.61
C GLN A 44 0.84 -1.08 4.74
N ASN A 45 0.12 0.04 4.77
CA ASN A 45 -1.08 0.24 3.95
C ASN A 45 -0.79 0.20 2.44
N ALA A 46 0.28 0.84 1.98
CA ALA A 46 0.67 0.78 0.57
C ALA A 46 1.03 -0.66 0.15
N THR A 47 1.71 -1.39 1.04
CA THR A 47 2.13 -2.78 0.80
C THR A 47 0.92 -3.71 0.74
N ALA A 48 -0.03 -3.58 1.67
CA ALA A 48 -1.27 -4.35 1.66
C ALA A 48 -2.09 -4.11 0.39
N HIS A 49 -2.18 -2.86 -0.07
CA HIS A 49 -2.86 -2.53 -1.33
C HIS A 49 -2.21 -3.21 -2.55
N MET A 50 -0.88 -3.28 -2.59
CA MET A 50 -0.16 -4.03 -3.62
C MET A 50 -0.52 -5.53 -3.57
N TRP A 51 -0.56 -6.13 -2.38
CA TRP A 51 -0.92 -7.55 -2.20
C TRP A 51 -2.33 -7.86 -2.67
N PHE A 52 -3.31 -6.99 -2.41
CA PHE A 52 -4.67 -7.21 -2.90
C PHE A 52 -4.73 -7.26 -4.44
N GLY A 53 -3.87 -6.48 -5.11
CA GLY A 53 -3.69 -6.54 -6.56
C GLY A 53 -3.10 -7.87 -7.04
N GLU A 54 -2.07 -8.37 -6.36
CA GLU A 54 -1.44 -9.67 -6.67
C GLU A 54 -2.39 -10.84 -6.46
N ILE A 55 -3.05 -10.87 -5.29
CA ILE A 55 -4.04 -11.89 -4.94
C ILE A 55 -5.20 -11.85 -5.93
N SER A 56 -5.71 -10.67 -6.29
CA SER A 56 -6.77 -10.55 -7.31
C SER A 56 -6.34 -11.16 -8.65
N ARG A 57 -5.11 -10.91 -9.10
CA ARG A 57 -4.57 -11.51 -10.35
C ARG A 57 -4.47 -13.03 -10.23
N PHE A 58 -3.97 -13.55 -9.11
CA PHE A 58 -3.85 -14.98 -8.87
C PHE A 58 -5.23 -15.68 -8.82
N LEU A 59 -6.20 -15.10 -8.12
CA LEU A 59 -7.56 -15.64 -8.06
C LEU A 59 -8.21 -15.64 -9.45
N LYS A 60 -7.97 -14.59 -10.25
CA LYS A 60 -8.44 -14.51 -11.64
C LYS A 60 -7.84 -15.59 -12.54
N SER A 61 -6.55 -15.90 -12.41
CA SER A 61 -5.95 -17.01 -13.15
C SER A 61 -6.50 -18.38 -12.75
N ASN A 62 -7.11 -18.48 -11.56
CA ASN A 62 -7.76 -19.70 -11.05
C ASN A 62 -9.29 -19.69 -11.24
N GLY A 63 -9.82 -18.82 -12.11
CA GLY A 63 -11.23 -18.82 -12.51
C GLY A 63 -12.18 -17.97 -11.65
N ALA A 64 -11.71 -17.35 -10.58
CA ALA A 64 -12.49 -16.37 -9.81
C ALA A 64 -12.52 -15.00 -10.51
N LYS A 65 -13.44 -14.10 -10.10
CA LYS A 65 -13.60 -12.77 -10.72
C LYS A 65 -13.58 -11.62 -9.72
N PHE A 66 -12.75 -11.73 -8.68
CA PHE A 66 -12.62 -10.68 -7.66
C PHE A 66 -11.64 -9.58 -8.10
N SER A 67 -12.07 -8.34 -8.04
CA SER A 67 -11.24 -7.14 -8.14
C SER A 67 -10.34 -6.95 -6.90
N PRO A 68 -9.28 -6.13 -6.98
CA PRO A 68 -8.45 -5.83 -5.81
C PRO A 68 -9.25 -5.24 -4.63
N ASP A 69 -10.27 -4.43 -4.90
CA ASP A 69 -11.13 -3.85 -3.87
C ASP A 69 -12.02 -4.92 -3.22
N GLU A 70 -12.56 -5.86 -4.01
CA GLU A 70 -13.30 -7.00 -3.44
C GLU A 70 -12.41 -7.89 -2.59
N VAL A 71 -11.18 -8.17 -3.05
CA VAL A 71 -10.19 -8.92 -2.25
C VAL A 71 -9.90 -8.18 -0.94
N LYS A 72 -9.70 -6.86 -0.98
CA LYS A 72 -9.50 -6.04 0.21
C LYS A 72 -10.68 -6.19 1.20
N GLU A 73 -11.91 -6.09 0.72
CA GLU A 73 -13.10 -6.25 1.58
C GLU A 73 -13.22 -7.68 2.13
N MET A 74 -12.89 -8.71 1.34
CA MET A 74 -12.83 -10.10 1.80
C MET A 74 -11.79 -10.29 2.93
N MET A 75 -10.59 -9.73 2.77
CA MET A 75 -9.53 -9.83 3.77
C MET A 75 -9.92 -9.11 5.06
N LYS A 76 -10.48 -7.90 4.95
CA LYS A 76 -10.99 -7.14 6.11
C LYS A 76 -12.13 -7.89 6.81
N HIS A 77 -13.08 -8.44 6.06
CA HIS A 77 -14.18 -9.24 6.61
C HIS A 77 -13.66 -10.43 7.41
N THR A 78 -12.66 -11.13 6.86
CA THR A 78 -12.13 -12.38 7.44
C THR A 78 -11.24 -12.11 8.67
N PHE A 79 -10.35 -11.11 8.60
CA PHE A 79 -9.28 -10.94 9.58
C PHE A 79 -9.42 -9.73 10.51
N LEU A 80 -10.30 -8.76 10.18
CA LEU A 80 -10.55 -7.59 11.04
C LEU A 80 -11.97 -7.56 11.62
N GLY A 81 -12.96 -8.01 10.84
CA GLY A 81 -14.37 -7.96 11.23
C GLY A 81 -14.97 -6.56 11.22
N TYR A 82 -16.00 -6.38 12.05
CA TYR A 82 -16.87 -5.19 12.04
C TYR A 82 -16.78 -4.43 13.37
N GLU A 83 -16.87 -3.10 13.29
CA GLU A 83 -17.03 -2.21 14.44
C GLU A 83 -18.45 -1.64 14.47
N ALA A 84 -18.99 -1.45 15.68
CA ALA A 84 -20.23 -0.71 15.87
C ALA A 84 -19.91 0.77 15.96
N VAL A 85 -20.55 1.57 15.12
CA VAL A 85 -20.34 3.01 15.03
C VAL A 85 -21.68 3.74 15.13
N GLU A 86 -21.67 4.87 15.80
CA GLU A 86 -22.84 5.75 15.80
C GLU A 86 -22.88 6.56 14.51
N ARG A 87 -24.07 6.64 13.92
CA ARG A 87 -24.40 7.46 12.77
C ARG A 87 -25.68 8.22 13.07
N ILE A 88 -25.80 9.41 12.52
CA ILE A 88 -27.04 10.20 12.65
C ILE A 88 -27.90 9.89 11.43
N ASP A 89 -29.13 9.42 11.64
CA ASP A 89 -30.09 9.28 10.56
C ASP A 89 -30.50 10.68 10.07
N ALA A 90 -30.36 10.93 8.77
CA ALA A 90 -30.60 12.26 8.21
C ALA A 90 -32.08 12.68 8.19
N ARG A 91 -33.01 11.73 8.33
CA ARG A 91 -34.46 11.96 8.37
C ARG A 91 -34.96 12.19 9.79
N THR A 92 -34.50 11.40 10.76
CA THR A 92 -34.94 11.51 12.16
C THR A 92 -34.05 12.41 13.02
N GLN A 93 -32.80 12.66 12.58
CA GLN A 93 -31.75 13.35 13.35
C GLN A 93 -31.33 12.64 14.65
N GLU A 94 -31.68 11.36 14.80
CA GLU A 94 -31.35 10.57 15.99
C GLU A 94 -30.11 9.69 15.76
N PRO A 95 -29.33 9.39 16.84
CA PRO A 95 -28.21 8.48 16.75
C PRO A 95 -28.68 7.03 16.59
N GLU A 96 -28.18 6.37 15.55
CA GLU A 96 -28.34 4.95 15.28
C GLU A 96 -26.99 4.23 15.38
N ARG A 97 -26.99 3.07 16.01
CA ARG A 97 -25.81 2.21 16.12
C ARG A 97 -25.78 1.21 14.97
N VAL A 98 -24.92 1.45 13.99
CA VAL A 98 -24.75 0.58 12.81
C VAL A 98 -23.44 -0.21 12.89
N ARG A 99 -23.36 -1.34 12.20
CA ARG A 99 -22.11 -2.12 12.06
C ARG A 99 -21.43 -1.81 10.74
N THR A 100 -20.17 -1.42 10.79
CA THR A 100 -19.36 -1.13 9.60
C THR A 100 -18.07 -1.94 9.61
N LEU A 101 -17.58 -2.31 8.44
CA LEU A 101 -16.32 -3.04 8.34
C LEU A 101 -15.17 -2.18 8.85
N ARG A 102 -14.28 -2.73 9.69
CA ARG A 102 -13.15 -1.98 10.24
C ARG A 102 -12.27 -1.42 9.12
N GLN A 103 -11.79 -0.18 9.30
CA GLN A 103 -10.96 0.50 8.32
C GLN A 103 -9.47 0.31 8.63
N THR A 104 -8.70 -0.17 7.65
CA THR A 104 -7.24 -0.38 7.80
C THR A 104 -6.48 0.93 8.07
N SER A 105 -7.02 2.07 7.64
CA SER A 105 -6.42 3.39 7.89
C SER A 105 -6.49 3.83 9.35
N LYS A 106 -7.30 3.16 10.18
CA LYS A 106 -7.41 3.43 11.63
C LYS A 106 -6.59 2.48 12.49
N LEU A 107 -6.01 1.44 11.88
CA LEU A 107 -5.20 0.47 12.62
C LEU A 107 -3.88 1.12 13.02
N ASP A 108 -3.41 0.80 14.23
CA ASP A 108 -2.03 1.10 14.60
C ASP A 108 -1.04 0.21 13.84
N THR A 109 0.25 0.51 13.94
CA THR A 109 1.31 -0.21 13.23
C THR A 109 1.35 -1.71 13.58
N GLY A 110 1.02 -2.07 14.82
CA GLY A 110 1.01 -3.45 15.30
C GLY A 110 -0.23 -4.20 14.81
N GLU A 111 -1.41 -3.59 14.93
CA GLU A 111 -2.66 -4.13 14.39
C GLU A 111 -2.57 -4.36 12.88
N MET A 112 -2.01 -3.40 12.15
CA MET A 112 -1.82 -3.51 10.70
C MET A 112 -0.79 -4.59 10.34
N PHE A 113 0.29 -4.73 11.11
CA PHE A 113 1.24 -5.83 10.93
C PHE A 113 0.56 -7.19 11.08
N ARG A 114 -0.22 -7.39 12.16
CA ARG A 114 -0.95 -8.64 12.41
C ARG A 114 -1.99 -8.94 11.35
N PHE A 115 -2.66 -7.92 10.84
CA PHE A 115 -3.58 -8.06 9.72
C PHE A 115 -2.85 -8.54 8.46
N MET A 116 -1.73 -7.91 8.11
CA MET A 116 -0.92 -8.32 6.96
C MET A 116 -0.36 -9.73 7.13
N GLU A 117 0.14 -10.11 8.30
CA GLU A 117 0.64 -11.46 8.59
C GLU A 117 -0.42 -12.54 8.29
N GLN A 118 -1.67 -12.33 8.72
CA GLN A 118 -2.77 -13.24 8.41
C GLN A 118 -3.08 -13.31 6.90
N VAL A 119 -3.02 -12.18 6.20
CA VAL A 119 -3.21 -12.13 4.74
C VAL A 119 -2.09 -12.86 4.01
N GLU A 120 -0.83 -12.68 4.42
CA GLU A 120 0.34 -13.38 3.86
C GLU A 120 0.17 -14.89 4.02
N GLN A 121 -0.13 -15.36 5.24
CA GLN A 121 -0.30 -16.78 5.55
C GLN A 121 -1.47 -17.40 4.77
N TRP A 122 -2.60 -16.71 4.69
CA TRP A 122 -3.76 -17.17 3.93
C TRP A 122 -3.45 -17.28 2.43
N ALA A 123 -2.79 -16.26 1.86
CA ALA A 123 -2.41 -16.26 0.45
C ALA A 123 -1.42 -17.38 0.15
N ALA A 124 -0.41 -17.59 1.01
CA ALA A 124 0.55 -18.68 0.90
C ALA A 124 -0.14 -20.06 0.98
N GLY A 125 -1.15 -20.21 1.83
CA GLY A 125 -1.97 -21.43 1.92
C GLY A 125 -2.72 -21.78 0.62
N LEU A 126 -3.00 -20.79 -0.24
CA LEU A 126 -3.56 -20.98 -1.58
C LEU A 126 -2.49 -21.18 -2.67
N GLY A 127 -1.21 -21.14 -2.32
CA GLY A 127 -0.09 -21.11 -3.27
C GLY A 127 0.16 -19.73 -3.91
N CYS A 128 -0.43 -18.66 -3.39
CA CYS A 128 -0.20 -17.29 -3.82
C CYS A 128 0.86 -16.61 -2.93
N PHE A 129 2.12 -16.59 -3.38
CA PHE A 129 3.19 -15.89 -2.66
C PHE A 129 3.20 -14.41 -3.04
N VAL A 130 2.76 -13.56 -2.10
CA VAL A 130 2.75 -12.11 -2.27
C VAL A 130 4.15 -11.51 -2.19
N THR A 131 4.41 -10.42 -2.91
CA THR A 131 5.71 -9.75 -2.93
C THR A 131 5.94 -8.99 -1.64
N ILE A 132 7.06 -9.23 -0.95
CA ILE A 132 7.44 -8.48 0.25
C ILE A 132 8.67 -7.62 -0.07
N PRO A 133 8.51 -6.29 -0.28
CA PRO A 133 9.63 -5.41 -0.55
C PRO A 133 10.55 -5.31 0.67
N HIS A 134 11.87 -5.43 0.44
CA HIS A 134 12.88 -5.36 1.50
C HIS A 134 12.85 -4.02 2.27
N ASP A 135 12.45 -2.93 1.61
CA ASP A 135 12.37 -1.59 2.21
C ASP A 135 11.00 -1.25 2.81
N SER A 136 10.06 -2.20 2.82
CA SER A 136 8.73 -2.02 3.43
C SER A 136 8.80 -2.00 4.95
N GLU A 137 7.88 -1.27 5.59
CA GLU A 137 7.72 -1.29 7.05
C GLU A 137 7.33 -2.68 7.57
N TYR A 138 6.57 -3.45 6.78
CA TYR A 138 6.20 -4.82 7.10
C TYR A 138 7.42 -5.73 7.24
N MET A 139 8.35 -5.69 6.27
CA MET A 139 9.55 -6.54 6.30
C MET A 139 10.42 -6.25 7.52
N LYS A 140 10.64 -4.97 7.84
CA LYS A 140 11.43 -4.56 9.01
C LYS A 140 10.84 -5.09 10.32
N LEU A 141 9.52 -4.95 10.49
CA LEU A 141 8.82 -5.45 11.68
C LEU A 141 8.83 -6.98 11.77
N LYS A 142 8.83 -7.68 10.63
CA LYS A 142 8.94 -9.14 10.56
C LYS A 142 10.32 -9.60 11.02
N GLU A 143 11.39 -8.99 10.51
CA GLU A 143 12.77 -9.26 10.93
C GLU A 143 13.00 -8.97 12.42
N GLU A 144 12.37 -7.91 12.96
CA GLU A 144 12.45 -7.58 14.39
C GLU A 144 11.77 -8.63 15.28
N GLN A 145 10.74 -9.33 14.81
CA GLN A 145 10.06 -10.40 15.57
C GLN A 145 10.77 -11.75 15.48
N GLU A 146 11.51 -12.00 14.41
CA GLU A 146 12.29 -13.23 14.20
C GLU A 146 13.66 -13.22 14.90
N ARG A 147 14.03 -12.07 15.47
CA ARG A 147 15.30 -11.85 16.19
C ARG A 147 15.19 -12.12 17.69
#